data_AF-A0A183KG75-F1
#
_entry.id   AF-A0A183KG75-F1
#
_cell.length_a   1.000
_cell.length_b   1.000
_cell.length_c   1.000
_cell.angle_alpha   90.00
_cell.angle_beta   90.00
_cell.angle_gamma   90.00
#
_symmetry.space_group_name_H-M   'P 1'
#
loop_
_entity.id
_entity.type
_entity.pdbx_description
1 polymer ?
#
loop_
_entity_poly.entity_id
_entity_poly.type
_entity_poly.pdbx_seq_one_letter_code
_entity_poly.pdbx_strand_id
1 'polypeptide(L)'
;MTKTKDDPKAYYLISSLEMQLLSNMCYAINARKTIDIGVYTGYSTLSIAEVLPSDGCVLALEITDAYLKDYCIPAWKMANVESKIDFRLGTATQTLQNLIDNGQSETFDFALIDADKQNYSNYYELCLKLIRPRGIIAIDNVCVCRFFLHYMNNL
;
A
#
# COMPACT_ATOMS: atom_id res chain seq x y z
N MET A 1 -0.34 -14.55 11.10
CA MET A 1 -1.40 -14.53 10.06
C MET A 1 -2.65 -15.34 10.40
N THR A 2 -2.62 -16.33 11.31
CA THR A 2 -3.82 -17.12 11.67
C THR A 2 -4.97 -16.24 12.18
N LYS A 3 -4.69 -15.29 13.08
CA LYS A 3 -5.72 -14.36 13.60
C LYS A 3 -6.42 -13.53 12.52
N THR A 4 -5.72 -13.18 11.44
CA THR A 4 -6.28 -12.32 10.39
C THR A 4 -7.37 -13.04 9.58
N LYS A 5 -7.21 -14.35 9.37
CA LYS A 5 -8.18 -15.16 8.63
C LYS A 5 -9.48 -15.39 9.42
N ASP A 6 -9.43 -15.20 10.73
CA ASP A 6 -10.57 -15.34 11.63
C ASP A 6 -11.36 -14.01 11.78
N ASP A 7 -10.86 -12.89 11.25
CA ASP A 7 -11.58 -11.62 11.27
C ASP A 7 -12.79 -11.66 10.32
N PRO A 8 -13.99 -11.17 10.71
CA PRO A 8 -15.17 -11.16 9.85
C PRO A 8 -14.98 -10.44 8.51
N LYS A 9 -13.98 -9.54 8.42
CA LYS A 9 -13.62 -8.79 7.22
C LYS A 9 -12.39 -9.35 6.51
N ALA A 10 -12.00 -10.60 6.77
CA ALA A 10 -10.87 -11.25 6.12
C ALA A 10 -10.98 -11.30 4.57
N TYR A 11 -12.19 -11.12 4.01
CA TYR A 11 -12.40 -10.99 2.58
C TYR A 11 -11.85 -9.68 1.97
N TYR A 12 -11.42 -8.71 2.80
CA TYR A 12 -10.65 -7.54 2.36
C TYR A 12 -9.17 -7.82 2.15
N LEU A 13 -8.68 -9.02 2.48
CA LEU A 13 -7.28 -9.34 2.26
C LEU A 13 -6.98 -9.53 0.77
N ILE A 14 -5.92 -8.87 0.32
CA ILE A 14 -5.24 -9.22 -0.92
C ILE A 14 -4.82 -10.69 -0.88
N SER A 15 -5.06 -11.40 -1.98
CA SER A 15 -4.71 -12.82 -2.08
C SER A 15 -3.21 -13.05 -1.91
N SER A 16 -2.80 -14.19 -1.36
CA SER A 16 -1.38 -14.51 -1.20
C SER A 16 -0.62 -14.57 -2.54
N LEU A 17 -1.30 -14.99 -3.61
CA LEU A 17 -0.72 -15.04 -4.96
C LEU A 17 -0.43 -13.63 -5.49
N GLU A 18 -1.39 -12.72 -5.32
CA GLU A 18 -1.23 -11.33 -5.72
C GLU A 18 -0.14 -10.63 -4.91
N MET A 19 -0.12 -10.80 -3.58
CA MET A 19 0.97 -10.23 -2.78
C MET A 19 2.33 -10.80 -3.18
N GLN A 20 2.44 -12.09 -3.48
CA GLN A 20 3.70 -12.66 -3.96
C GLN A 20 4.16 -12.01 -5.28
N LEU A 21 3.24 -11.74 -6.20
CA LEU A 21 3.54 -11.03 -7.44
C LEU A 21 4.03 -9.60 -7.15
N LEU A 22 3.30 -8.83 -6.33
CA LEU A 22 3.64 -7.45 -6.00
C LEU A 22 4.99 -7.35 -5.26
N SER A 23 5.26 -8.26 -4.32
CA SER A 23 6.55 -8.35 -3.64
C SER A 23 7.68 -8.68 -4.62
N ASN A 24 7.46 -9.60 -5.58
CA ASN A 24 8.45 -9.88 -6.63
C ASN A 24 8.71 -8.65 -7.51
N MET A 25 7.68 -7.85 -7.81
CA MET A 25 7.83 -6.61 -8.57
C MET A 25 8.66 -5.57 -7.80
N CYS A 26 8.39 -5.38 -6.51
CA CYS A 26 9.18 -4.51 -5.63
C CYS A 26 10.66 -4.93 -5.62
N TYR A 27 10.91 -6.24 -5.46
CA TYR A 27 12.26 -6.81 -5.49
C TYR A 27 12.95 -6.59 -6.86
N ALA A 28 12.25 -6.88 -7.96
CA ALA A 28 12.80 -6.77 -9.31
C ALA A 28 13.19 -5.34 -9.70
N ILE A 29 12.49 -4.33 -9.20
CA ILE A 29 12.83 -2.92 -9.44
C ILE A 29 13.82 -2.34 -8.43
N ASN A 30 14.33 -3.17 -7.50
CA ASN A 30 15.15 -2.74 -6.35
C ASN A 30 14.49 -1.60 -5.56
N ALA A 31 13.18 -1.74 -5.27
CA ALA A 31 12.44 -0.75 -4.50
C ALA A 31 13.09 -0.52 -3.13
N ARG A 32 13.12 0.74 -2.69
CA ARG A 32 13.61 1.17 -1.37
C ARG A 32 12.54 1.96 -0.63
N LYS A 33 11.78 2.81 -1.32
CA LYS A 33 10.78 3.68 -0.70
C LYS A 33 9.42 3.43 -1.32
N THR A 34 8.47 2.92 -0.55
CA THR A 34 7.17 2.50 -1.06
C THR A 34 6.02 3.14 -0.31
N ILE A 35 4.84 3.16 -0.93
CA ILE A 35 3.57 3.63 -0.34
C ILE A 35 2.59 2.46 -0.31
N ASP A 36 1.89 2.30 0.80
CA ASP A 36 0.80 1.34 0.96
C ASP A 36 -0.43 2.07 1.50
N ILE A 37 -1.49 2.17 0.70
CA ILE A 37 -2.72 2.90 1.03
C ILE A 37 -3.83 1.89 1.31
N GLY A 38 -4.30 1.84 2.56
CA GLY A 38 -5.23 0.82 3.04
C GLY A 38 -4.46 -0.34 3.67
N VAL A 39 -4.10 -0.19 4.94
CA VAL A 39 -3.24 -1.15 5.66
C VAL A 39 -4.05 -2.30 6.23
N TYR A 40 -5.28 -2.02 6.68
CA TYR A 40 -6.13 -2.97 7.40
C TYR A 40 -5.35 -3.70 8.51
N THR A 41 -5.11 -5.00 8.35
CA THR A 41 -4.40 -5.85 9.34
C THR A 41 -2.88 -5.94 9.08
N GLY A 42 -2.37 -5.18 8.11
CA GLY A 42 -0.94 -4.99 7.84
C GLY A 42 -0.30 -6.07 6.96
N TYR A 43 -1.09 -6.90 6.28
CA TYR A 43 -0.58 -8.00 5.45
C TYR A 43 0.18 -7.51 4.21
N SER A 44 -0.38 -6.54 3.48
CA SER A 44 0.27 -5.90 2.33
C SER A 44 1.57 -5.20 2.75
N THR A 45 1.49 -4.35 3.78
CA THR A 45 2.63 -3.62 4.34
C THR A 45 3.78 -4.57 4.74
N LEU A 46 3.45 -5.65 5.46
CA LEU A 46 4.41 -6.69 5.87
C LEU A 46 5.10 -7.30 4.65
N SER A 47 4.32 -7.78 3.68
CA SER A 47 4.83 -8.51 2.52
C SER A 47 5.72 -7.65 1.62
N ILE A 48 5.44 -6.34 1.54
CA ILE A 48 6.31 -5.37 0.85
C ILE A 48 7.58 -5.15 1.68
N ALA A 49 7.47 -4.87 2.98
CA ALA A 49 8.62 -4.57 3.84
C ALA A 49 9.63 -5.73 3.91
N GLU A 50 9.18 -6.98 3.81
CA GLU A 50 10.03 -8.17 3.79
C GLU A 50 11.01 -8.21 2.61
N VAL A 51 10.60 -7.72 1.43
CA VAL A 51 11.44 -7.76 0.22
C VAL A 51 12.30 -6.51 0.02
N LEU A 52 12.04 -5.43 0.76
CA LEU A 52 12.86 -4.22 0.73
C LEU A 52 14.24 -4.48 1.38
N PRO A 53 15.29 -3.74 1.00
CA PRO A 53 16.56 -3.78 1.72
C PRO A 53 16.42 -3.27 3.17
N SER A 54 17.47 -3.43 3.99
CA SER A 54 17.44 -3.06 5.41
C SER A 54 17.18 -1.57 5.67
N ASP A 55 17.57 -0.71 4.73
CA ASP A 55 17.36 0.73 4.72
C ASP A 55 16.09 1.15 3.95
N GLY A 56 15.28 0.18 3.52
CA GLY A 56 14.01 0.45 2.85
C GLY A 56 12.92 0.91 3.82
N CYS A 57 11.91 1.57 3.28
CA CYS A 57 10.77 2.11 4.02
C CYS A 57 9.46 1.90 3.26
N VAL A 58 8.43 1.44 3.98
CA VAL A 58 7.04 1.42 3.57
C VAL A 58 6.30 2.52 4.34
N LEU A 59 5.82 3.53 3.63
CA LEU A 59 4.85 4.49 4.15
C LEU A 59 3.47 3.84 4.14
N ALA A 60 2.98 3.43 5.31
CA ALA A 60 1.73 2.71 5.49
C ALA A 60 0.63 3.69 5.94
N LEU A 61 -0.38 3.92 5.09
CA LEU A 61 -1.43 4.92 5.30
C LEU A 61 -2.77 4.26 5.58
N GLU A 62 -3.37 4.61 6.71
CA GLU A 62 -4.65 4.04 7.13
C GLU A 62 -5.50 5.08 7.88
N ILE A 63 -6.82 5.02 7.70
CA ILE A 63 -7.76 5.99 8.30
C ILE A 63 -8.12 5.63 9.74
N THR A 64 -7.90 4.38 10.15
CA THR A 64 -8.22 3.85 11.48
C THR A 64 -7.09 3.00 12.06
N ASP A 65 -6.84 3.11 13.37
CA ASP A 65 -5.85 2.31 14.09
C ASP A 65 -6.43 1.04 14.72
N ALA A 66 -7.69 0.68 14.41
CA ALA A 66 -8.42 -0.41 15.05
C ALA A 66 -7.69 -1.77 15.03
N TYR A 67 -6.84 -2.00 14.02
CA TYR A 67 -6.08 -3.24 13.84
C TYR A 67 -4.59 -3.08 14.17
N LEU A 68 -4.11 -1.86 14.41
CA LEU A 68 -2.70 -1.54 14.54
C LEU A 68 -2.04 -2.30 15.70
N LYS A 69 -2.65 -2.20 16.89
CA LYS A 69 -2.08 -2.77 18.12
C LYS A 69 -2.14 -4.30 18.15
N ASP A 70 -3.26 -4.87 17.71
CA ASP A 70 -3.56 -6.28 17.93
C ASP A 70 -3.14 -7.19 16.76
N TYR A 71 -2.99 -6.62 15.55
CA TYR A 71 -2.64 -7.35 14.34
C TYR A 71 -1.32 -6.87 13.74
N CYS A 72 -1.22 -5.59 13.40
CA CYS A 72 -0.12 -5.06 12.61
C CYS A 72 1.23 -5.12 13.36
N ILE A 73 1.34 -4.43 14.50
CA ILE A 73 2.60 -4.33 15.26
C ILE A 73 3.15 -5.71 15.65
N PRO A 74 2.35 -6.65 16.21
CA PRO A 74 2.85 -7.99 16.53
C PRO A 74 3.37 -8.75 15.31
N ALA A 75 2.70 -8.65 14.16
CA ALA A 75 3.12 -9.30 12.93
C ALA A 75 4.43 -8.71 12.39
N TRP A 76 4.53 -7.37 12.33
CA TRP A 76 5.72 -6.66 11.84
C TRP A 76 6.95 -6.91 12.72
N LYS A 77 6.77 -6.97 14.05
CA LYS A 77 7.82 -7.35 15.00
C LYS A 77 8.29 -8.78 14.80
N MET A 78 7.35 -9.71 14.69
CA MET A 78 7.67 -11.13 14.50
C MET A 78 8.46 -11.40 13.21
N ALA A 79 8.18 -10.63 12.15
CA ALA A 79 8.92 -10.68 10.89
C ALA A 79 10.22 -9.84 10.88
N ASN A 80 10.52 -9.10 11.96
CA ASN A 80 11.66 -8.18 12.06
C ASN A 80 11.68 -7.08 10.98
N VAL A 81 10.50 -6.58 10.57
CA VAL A 81 10.36 -5.51 9.56
C VAL A 81 9.81 -4.21 10.11
N GLU A 82 9.42 -4.16 11.39
CA GLU A 82 8.83 -2.97 12.02
C GLU A 82 9.65 -1.69 11.78
N SER A 83 10.98 -1.77 11.79
CA SER A 83 11.87 -0.61 11.56
C SER A 83 11.78 -0.02 10.15
N LYS A 84 11.22 -0.76 9.19
CA LYS A 84 11.01 -0.31 7.81
C LYS A 84 9.62 0.30 7.61
N ILE A 85 8.76 0.36 8.62
CA ILE A 85 7.36 0.74 8.44
C ILE A 85 7.10 2.09 9.11
N ASP A 86 6.76 3.08 8.29
CA ASP A 86 6.29 4.40 8.72
C ASP A 86 4.76 4.41 8.63
N PHE A 87 4.09 4.00 9.71
CA PHE A 87 2.64 3.99 9.79
C PHE A 87 2.10 5.39 10.12
N ARG A 88 1.15 5.87 9.31
CA ARG A 88 0.48 7.16 9.54
C ARG A 88 -1.03 7.01 9.55
N LEU A 89 -1.60 7.36 10.70
CA LEU A 89 -3.03 7.44 10.90
C LEU A 89 -3.58 8.74 10.31
N GLY A 90 -4.56 8.64 9.43
CA GLY A 90 -5.30 9.78 8.89
C GLY A 90 -5.70 9.61 7.42
N THR A 91 -6.16 10.69 6.81
CA THR A 91 -6.58 10.68 5.41
C THR A 91 -5.36 10.58 4.49
N ALA A 92 -5.29 9.52 3.69
CA ALA A 92 -4.16 9.28 2.81
C ALA A 92 -3.90 10.44 1.82
N THR A 93 -4.94 11.04 1.22
CA THR A 93 -4.77 12.17 0.29
C THR A 93 -4.06 13.37 0.92
N GLN A 94 -4.34 13.67 2.20
CA GLN A 94 -3.68 14.76 2.92
C GLN A 94 -2.20 14.45 3.13
N THR A 95 -1.88 13.22 3.55
CA THR A 95 -0.48 12.80 3.72
C THR A 95 0.29 12.84 2.40
N LEU A 96 -0.30 12.36 1.31
CA LEU A 96 0.33 12.38 -0.01
C LEU A 96 0.52 13.81 -0.51
N GLN A 97 -0.47 14.69 -0.35
CA GLN A 97 -0.34 16.10 -0.73
C GLN A 97 0.76 16.80 0.07
N ASN A 98 0.81 16.57 1.39
CA ASN A 98 1.88 17.11 2.24
C ASN A 98 3.27 16.63 1.79
N LEU A 99 3.41 15.38 1.34
CA LEU A 99 4.70 14.90 0.81
C LEU A 99 5.11 15.64 -0.46
N ILE A 100 4.17 15.87 -1.38
CA ILE A 100 4.40 16.65 -2.61
C ILE A 100 4.83 18.07 -2.24
N ASP A 101 4.08 18.73 -1.35
CA ASP A 101 4.35 20.10 -0.92
C ASP A 101 5.71 20.25 -0.22
N ASN A 102 6.20 19.18 0.40
CA ASN A 102 7.53 19.09 1.02
C ASN A 102 8.63 18.56 0.08
N GLY A 103 8.40 18.60 -1.24
CA GLY A 103 9.42 18.29 -2.25
C GLY A 103 9.77 16.81 -2.38
N GLN A 104 8.86 15.90 -2.01
CA GLN A 104 9.05 14.45 -2.15
C GLN A 104 8.58 13.90 -3.51
N SER A 105 8.31 14.77 -4.48
CA SER A 105 7.95 14.37 -5.84
C SER A 105 9.01 13.45 -6.45
N GLU A 106 8.56 12.42 -7.16
CA GLU A 106 9.42 11.42 -7.82
C GLU A 106 10.45 10.72 -6.90
N THR A 107 10.16 10.60 -5.60
CA THR A 107 11.08 9.95 -4.63
C THR A 107 10.69 8.52 -4.25
N PHE A 108 9.51 8.05 -4.62
CA PHE A 108 9.01 6.71 -4.30
C PHE A 108 9.18 5.75 -5.48
N ASP A 109 9.46 4.49 -5.19
CA ASP A 109 9.69 3.44 -6.20
C ASP A 109 8.40 2.68 -6.56
N PHE A 110 7.51 2.52 -5.58
CA PHE A 110 6.33 1.69 -5.67
C PHE A 110 5.18 2.26 -4.83
N ALA A 111 3.95 2.17 -5.32
CA ALA A 111 2.74 2.44 -4.54
C ALA A 111 1.70 1.33 -4.73
N LEU A 112 1.11 0.88 -3.64
CA LEU A 112 -0.09 0.04 -3.63
C LEU A 112 -1.30 0.88 -3.17
N ILE A 113 -2.36 0.84 -3.96
CA ILE A 113 -3.63 1.50 -3.68
C ILE A 113 -4.70 0.43 -3.47
N ASP A 114 -5.09 0.20 -2.22
CA ASP A 114 -6.15 -0.73 -1.83
C ASP A 114 -6.98 -0.16 -0.65
N ALA A 115 -7.66 0.95 -0.92
CA ALA A 115 -8.49 1.64 0.07
C ALA A 115 -9.94 1.86 -0.44
N ASP A 116 -10.57 2.98 -0.08
CA ASP A 116 -11.90 3.30 -0.57
C ASP A 116 -11.88 3.67 -2.06
N LYS A 117 -12.68 2.94 -2.84
CA LYS A 117 -12.69 2.99 -4.31
C LYS A 117 -13.14 4.34 -4.87
N GLN A 118 -13.85 5.15 -4.08
CA GLN A 118 -14.31 6.48 -4.48
C GLN A 118 -13.14 7.45 -4.66
N ASN A 119 -12.03 7.25 -3.92
CA ASN A 119 -10.86 8.11 -3.98
C ASN A 119 -9.72 7.56 -4.85
N TYR A 120 -9.89 6.43 -5.55
CA TYR A 120 -8.81 5.82 -6.34
C TYR A 120 -8.20 6.78 -7.37
N SER A 121 -9.02 7.58 -8.07
CA SER A 121 -8.50 8.60 -8.98
C SER A 121 -7.65 9.64 -8.25
N ASN A 122 -8.06 10.10 -7.08
CA ASN A 122 -7.30 11.06 -6.28
C ASN A 122 -5.97 10.46 -5.79
N TYR A 123 -6.00 9.21 -5.31
CA TYR A 123 -4.78 8.50 -4.90
C TYR A 123 -3.83 8.31 -6.07
N TYR A 124 -4.34 7.89 -7.22
CA TYR A 124 -3.55 7.70 -8.44
C TYR A 124 -2.85 9.00 -8.86
N GLU A 125 -3.58 10.12 -8.96
CA GLU A 125 -3.01 11.41 -9.36
C GLU A 125 -1.93 11.92 -8.40
N LEU A 126 -2.10 11.69 -7.10
CA LEU A 126 -1.11 12.06 -6.09
C LEU A 126 0.10 11.12 -6.11
N CYS A 127 -0.11 9.81 -6.21
CA CYS A 127 0.95 8.82 -6.35
C CYS A 127 1.76 9.04 -7.64
N LEU A 128 1.12 9.41 -8.75
CA LEU A 128 1.78 9.69 -10.02
C LEU A 128 2.83 10.80 -9.89
N LYS A 129 2.60 11.81 -9.03
CA LYS A 129 3.56 12.88 -8.74
C LYS A 129 4.70 12.44 -7.81
N LEU A 130 4.42 11.48 -6.93
CA LEU A 130 5.37 11.00 -5.91
C LEU A 130 6.27 9.86 -6.42
N ILE A 131 5.78 9.08 -7.38
CA ILE A 131 6.48 7.92 -7.92
C ILE A 131 7.49 8.38 -8.97
N ARG A 132 8.72 7.89 -8.85
CA ARG A 132 9.79 8.20 -9.80
C ARG A 132 9.49 7.66 -11.20
N PRO A 133 10.12 8.20 -12.24
CA PRO A 133 10.12 7.55 -13.55
C PRO A 133 10.51 6.07 -13.44
N ARG A 134 9.74 5.21 -14.14
CA ARG A 134 9.88 3.75 -14.11
C ARG A 134 9.57 3.09 -12.76
N GLY A 135 8.99 3.83 -11.82
CA GLY A 135 8.33 3.25 -10.66
C GLY A 135 7.00 2.60 -11.03
N ILE A 136 6.39 1.93 -10.06
CA ILE A 136 5.18 1.13 -10.28
C ILE A 136 4.07 1.63 -9.36
N ILE A 137 2.86 1.77 -9.92
CA ILE A 137 1.63 1.97 -9.13
C ILE A 137 0.76 0.73 -9.37
N ALA A 138 0.46 0.01 -8.30
CA ALA A 138 -0.47 -1.10 -8.28
C ALA A 138 -1.80 -0.65 -7.66
N ILE A 139 -2.92 -1.01 -8.28
CA ILE A 139 -4.26 -0.67 -7.81
C ILE A 139 -5.05 -1.97 -7.73
N ASP A 140 -5.49 -2.35 -6.53
CA ASP A 140 -6.23 -3.59 -6.33
C ASP A 140 -7.72 -3.43 -6.69
N ASN A 141 -8.38 -4.55 -6.98
CA ASN A 141 -9.81 -4.73 -7.21
C ASN A 141 -10.38 -3.96 -8.42
N VAL A 142 -9.53 -3.57 -9.37
CA VAL A 142 -9.97 -2.86 -10.58
C VAL A 142 -10.97 -3.67 -11.42
N CYS A 143 -10.87 -5.01 -11.42
CA CYS A 143 -11.73 -5.89 -12.21
C CYS A 143 -13.11 -6.17 -11.57
N VAL A 144 -13.30 -5.89 -10.29
CA VAL A 144 -14.54 -6.22 -9.55
C VAL A 144 -15.60 -5.13 -9.72
N CYS A 145 -15.20 -3.94 -10.20
CA CYS A 145 -16.12 -2.84 -10.37
C CYS A 145 -16.58 -2.67 -11.82
N ARG A 146 -17.90 -2.51 -11.99
CA ARG A 146 -18.58 -1.92 -13.15
C ARG A 146 -17.94 -0.59 -13.63
N PHE A 147 -17.08 0.01 -12.80
CA PHE A 147 -16.23 1.16 -13.09
C PHE A 147 -15.19 0.90 -14.19
N PHE A 148 -14.61 -0.30 -14.29
CA PHE A 148 -13.64 -0.63 -15.36
C PHE A 148 -14.31 -0.64 -16.74
N LEU A 149 -15.54 -1.15 -16.83
CA LEU A 149 -16.35 -1.08 -18.04
C LEU A 149 -16.76 0.37 -18.37
N HIS A 150 -17.05 1.20 -17.37
CA HIS A 150 -17.39 2.61 -17.61
C HIS A 150 -16.18 3.44 -18.09
N TYR A 151 -14.99 3.21 -17.55
CA TYR A 151 -13.78 3.92 -17.96
C TYR A 151 -13.30 3.51 -19.36
N MET A 152 -13.34 2.21 -19.69
CA MET A 152 -13.06 1.71 -21.04
C MET A 152 -14.06 2.18 -22.09
N ASN A 153 -15.32 2.43 -21.72
CA ASN A 153 -16.34 2.95 -22.64
C ASN A 153 -16.26 4.47 -22.88
N ASN A 154 -15.37 5.17 -22.18
CA ASN A 154 -15.12 6.61 -22.34
C ASN A 154 -13.71 6.90 -22.89
N LEU A 155 -13.03 5.90 -23.45
CA LEU A 155 -11.85 6.01 -24.31
C LEU A 155 -12.26 5.70 -25.75
#